data_AF-Q2BFP1-F1
#
_entry.id   AF-Q2BFP1-F1
#
_cell.length_a   1.000
_cell.length_b   1.000
_cell.length_c   1.000
_cell.angle_alpha   90.00
_cell.angle_beta   90.00
_cell.angle_gamma   90.00
#
_symmetry.space_group_name_H-M   'P 1'
#
loop_
_entity.id
_entity.type
_entity.pdbx_description
1 polymer ?
#
loop_
_entity_poly.entity_id
_entity_poly.type
_entity_poly.pdbx_seq_one_letter_code
_entity_poly.pdbx_strand_id
1 'polypeptide(L)'
;MRQNIDNVKRNVENLKEKKTDELGKEIRVYIEKYIPEKEILLLDFVSQQHFEQFCLRKNVNPQQSENRTMLYIRNIRISKKAEPKEGFHYPIPEELFDQKHTFENSPINENGIMLEQITAFFITLRGDNDISFETSAASQRSILPEAGYFNWEEDVIKIIEDVKIKNEELKIIIRNVGQANWNEVYSNGSCKIIYDIGCSIYYDVNVVKNLINNTPLNHHPVLIISHWDIDHYLALVKFPKLDFNKFRNIIVPYRLPNKTSEKVLKLFPQNKVIRIPECSKKLIGRKISSKLIKSTDNLALFRGERSSDRNKSGLSLAVIGKYQSVILPADHTYYQVFRNMYTELPENIPLNLVTPHHGGKAGSITRALKDLMIMPGASITSTGKNNYGHPFEETKSQLDNHGFTWVRTDEGVKDPEIIL
;
A
#
# COMPACT_ATOMS: atom_id res chain seq x y z
N MET A 1 -9.11 39.07 -31.86
CA MET A 1 -9.34 37.65 -31.48
C MET A 1 -8.21 36.71 -31.94
N ARG A 2 -7.76 36.74 -33.20
CA ARG A 2 -6.66 35.87 -33.68
C ARG A 2 -5.30 36.10 -32.97
N GLN A 3 -4.91 37.35 -32.74
CA GLN A 3 -3.65 37.67 -32.01
C GLN A 3 -3.61 37.18 -30.55
N ASN A 4 -4.76 37.01 -29.88
CA ASN A 4 -4.81 36.46 -28.52
C ASN A 4 -4.65 34.93 -28.49
N ILE A 5 -5.05 34.24 -29.55
CA ILE A 5 -4.91 32.77 -29.66
C ILE A 5 -3.45 32.40 -29.93
N ASP A 6 -2.74 33.19 -30.74
CA ASP A 6 -1.33 32.93 -31.06
C ASP A 6 -0.39 33.24 -29.88
N ASN A 7 -0.71 34.24 -29.06
CA ASN A 7 0.02 34.51 -27.81
C ASN A 7 -0.21 33.44 -26.73
N VAL A 8 -1.42 32.86 -26.66
CA VAL A 8 -1.70 31.73 -25.75
C VAL A 8 -0.99 30.47 -26.23
N LYS A 9 -0.96 30.18 -27.53
CA LYS A 9 -0.22 29.03 -28.09
C LYS A 9 1.29 29.15 -27.87
N ARG A 10 1.89 30.32 -28.13
CA ARG A 10 3.32 30.57 -27.83
C ARG A 10 3.64 30.47 -26.35
N ASN A 11 2.77 30.95 -25.46
CA ASN A 11 2.99 30.81 -24.02
C ASN A 11 2.86 29.34 -23.57
N VAL A 12 1.98 28.55 -24.16
CA VAL A 12 1.85 27.10 -23.90
C VAL A 12 3.04 26.32 -24.46
N GLU A 13 3.56 26.68 -25.63
CA GLU A 13 4.77 26.08 -26.22
C GLU A 13 6.04 26.46 -25.45
N ASN A 14 6.21 27.73 -25.07
CA ASN A 14 7.31 28.18 -24.21
C ASN A 14 7.24 27.57 -22.79
N LEU A 15 6.04 27.30 -22.26
CA LEU A 15 5.85 26.57 -20.99
C LEU A 15 6.12 25.07 -21.14
N LYS A 16 5.96 24.49 -22.33
CA LYS A 16 6.36 23.11 -22.63
C LYS A 16 7.88 23.01 -22.78
N GLU A 17 8.51 23.92 -23.52
CA GLU A 17 9.96 23.96 -23.74
C GLU A 17 10.75 24.30 -22.47
N LYS A 18 10.30 25.27 -21.65
CA LYS A 18 10.93 25.53 -20.34
C LYS A 18 10.72 24.41 -19.32
N LYS A 19 9.63 23.64 -19.40
CA LYS A 19 9.44 22.46 -18.53
C LYS A 19 10.31 21.28 -18.94
N THR A 20 10.62 21.12 -20.22
CA THR A 20 11.46 20.00 -20.70
C THR A 20 12.94 20.15 -20.34
N ASP A 21 13.46 21.37 -20.23
CA ASP A 21 14.88 21.59 -19.89
C ASP A 21 15.19 21.52 -18.38
N GLU A 22 14.23 21.81 -17.49
CA GLU A 22 14.41 21.71 -16.03
C GLU A 22 13.94 20.36 -15.44
N LEU A 23 12.93 19.69 -16.02
CA LEU A 23 12.51 18.34 -15.60
C LEU A 23 13.33 17.20 -16.23
N GLY A 24 14.28 17.51 -17.12
CA GLY A 24 15.02 16.51 -17.90
C GLY A 24 16.26 15.91 -17.25
N LYS A 25 16.78 16.48 -16.15
CA LYS A 25 18.10 16.09 -15.59
C LYS A 25 18.04 15.17 -14.37
N GLU A 26 16.98 15.27 -13.58
CA GLU A 26 16.91 14.63 -12.26
C GLU A 26 16.07 13.35 -12.31
N ILE A 27 16.70 12.19 -12.08
CA ILE A 27 16.00 10.92 -11.92
C ILE A 27 15.37 10.90 -10.54
N ARG A 28 14.04 10.77 -10.47
CA ARG A 28 13.31 10.71 -9.20
C ARG A 28 12.91 9.30 -8.84
N VAL A 29 13.06 9.00 -7.57
CA VAL A 29 12.74 7.72 -6.95
C VAL A 29 11.79 7.93 -5.77
N TYR A 30 11.01 6.90 -5.50
CA TYR A 30 10.16 6.75 -4.35
C TYR A 30 10.86 5.85 -3.33
N ILE A 31 10.90 6.29 -2.07
CA ILE A 31 11.48 5.49 -0.98
C ILE A 31 10.44 4.48 -0.51
N GLU A 32 10.57 3.23 -0.95
CA GLU A 32 9.78 2.12 -0.43
C GLU A 32 10.25 1.75 0.97
N LYS A 33 11.56 1.66 1.17
CA LYS A 33 12.10 1.16 2.43
C LYS A 33 13.52 1.61 2.73
N TYR A 34 13.80 2.03 3.96
CA TYR A 34 15.16 2.25 4.45
C TYR A 34 15.37 1.50 5.78
N ILE A 35 16.44 0.71 5.88
CA ILE A 35 16.78 -0.08 7.06
C ILE A 35 18.23 0.27 7.45
N PRO A 36 18.45 1.31 8.26
CA PRO A 36 19.78 1.82 8.60
C PRO A 36 20.69 0.75 9.21
N GLU A 37 20.16 -0.10 10.11
CA GLU A 37 20.92 -1.10 10.86
C GLU A 37 21.46 -2.22 9.96
N LYS A 38 20.86 -2.38 8.78
CA LYS A 38 21.28 -3.36 7.76
C LYS A 38 21.92 -2.70 6.56
N GLU A 39 22.05 -1.37 6.55
CA GLU A 39 22.55 -0.59 5.42
C GLU A 39 21.83 -0.96 4.11
N ILE A 40 20.49 -1.06 4.16
CA ILE A 40 19.63 -1.43 3.02
C ILE A 40 18.68 -0.28 2.66
N LEU A 41 18.53 -0.01 1.37
CA LEU A 41 17.54 0.92 0.83
C LEU A 41 16.83 0.30 -0.38
N LEU A 42 15.51 0.26 -0.36
CA LEU A 42 14.65 -0.12 -1.48
C LEU A 42 13.96 1.13 -2.03
N LEU A 43 14.08 1.31 -3.34
CA LEU A 43 13.55 2.43 -4.09
C LEU A 43 12.69 1.93 -5.24
N ASP A 44 11.76 2.75 -5.71
CA ASP A 44 11.01 2.54 -6.94
C ASP A 44 11.07 3.78 -7.83
N PHE A 45 11.06 3.63 -9.15
CA PHE A 45 11.03 4.79 -10.04
C PHE A 45 9.65 5.45 -10.02
N VAL A 46 9.62 6.78 -10.04
CA VAL A 46 8.33 7.50 -10.00
C VAL A 46 7.56 7.38 -11.33
N SER A 47 8.26 7.15 -12.44
CA SER A 47 7.65 7.02 -13.78
C SER A 47 8.49 6.17 -14.73
N GLN A 48 7.91 5.81 -15.89
CA GLN A 48 8.64 5.18 -17.00
C GLN A 48 9.85 6.01 -17.45
N GLN A 49 9.70 7.33 -17.55
CA GLN A 49 10.77 8.24 -17.98
C GLN A 49 11.97 8.20 -17.02
N HIS A 50 11.74 8.24 -15.71
CA HIS A 50 12.84 8.18 -14.73
C HIS A 50 13.56 6.83 -14.75
N PHE A 51 12.81 5.74 -14.96
CA PHE A 51 13.39 4.39 -15.15
C PHE A 51 14.27 4.32 -16.41
N GLU A 52 13.81 4.86 -17.54
CA GLU A 52 14.58 4.88 -18.79
C GLU A 52 15.86 5.72 -18.66
N GLN A 53 15.75 6.89 -18.03
CA GLN A 53 16.90 7.75 -17.73
C GLN A 53 17.93 7.02 -16.85
N PHE A 54 17.48 6.29 -15.83
CA PHE A 54 18.37 5.45 -15.00
C PHE A 54 19.07 4.37 -15.82
N CYS A 55 18.31 3.63 -16.64
CA CYS A 55 18.86 2.58 -17.49
C CYS A 55 19.91 3.14 -18.46
N LEU A 56 19.65 4.30 -19.08
CA LEU A 56 20.62 4.99 -19.94
C LEU A 56 21.91 5.33 -19.19
N ARG A 57 21.82 5.89 -17.98
CA ARG A 57 23.00 6.23 -17.16
C ARG A 57 23.81 5.01 -16.72
N LYS A 58 23.15 3.87 -16.48
CA LYS A 58 23.82 2.60 -16.11
C LYS A 58 24.16 1.73 -17.32
N ASN A 59 23.95 2.21 -18.54
CA ASN A 59 24.16 1.47 -19.79
C ASN A 59 23.43 0.11 -19.80
N VAL A 60 22.19 0.10 -19.31
CA VAL A 60 21.30 -1.07 -19.27
C VAL A 60 20.21 -0.89 -20.31
N ASN A 61 19.86 -1.95 -21.04
CA ASN A 61 18.73 -1.93 -21.95
C ASN A 61 17.40 -1.92 -21.15
N PRO A 62 16.57 -0.86 -21.26
CA PRO A 62 15.29 -0.79 -20.57
C PRO A 62 14.34 -1.93 -20.95
N GLN A 63 14.32 -2.36 -22.22
CA GLN A 63 13.41 -3.38 -22.74
C GLN A 63 13.69 -4.77 -22.13
N GLN A 64 14.97 -5.10 -21.94
CA GLN A 64 15.38 -6.35 -21.29
C GLN A 64 15.09 -6.34 -19.79
N SER A 65 14.79 -5.17 -19.24
CA SER A 65 14.62 -4.93 -17.81
C SER A 65 13.23 -4.38 -17.47
N GLU A 66 12.25 -4.44 -18.38
CA GLU A 66 10.89 -3.94 -18.16
C GLU A 66 10.21 -4.56 -16.94
N ASN A 67 10.64 -5.77 -16.60
CA ASN A 67 10.16 -6.43 -15.41
C ASN A 67 10.71 -5.84 -14.11
N ARG A 68 11.69 -4.94 -14.14
CA ARG A 68 12.34 -4.37 -12.98
C ARG A 68 11.99 -2.89 -12.85
N THR A 69 11.24 -2.56 -11.82
CA THR A 69 10.75 -1.22 -11.53
C THR A 69 11.42 -0.62 -10.29
N MET A 70 12.17 -1.41 -9.53
CA MET A 70 12.78 -1.03 -8.26
C MET A 70 14.32 -1.02 -8.30
N LEU A 71 14.93 -0.40 -7.29
CA LEU A 71 16.35 -0.50 -6.95
C LEU A 71 16.51 -0.99 -5.52
N TYR A 72 17.29 -2.04 -5.34
CA TYR A 72 17.72 -2.54 -4.05
C TYR A 72 19.20 -2.20 -3.84
N ILE A 73 19.48 -1.39 -2.83
CA ILE A 73 20.81 -0.86 -2.55
C ILE A 73 21.30 -1.44 -1.22
N ARG A 74 22.55 -1.92 -1.22
CA ARG A 74 23.24 -2.52 -0.06
C ARG A 74 24.46 -1.72 0.34
N ASN A 75 24.84 -1.87 1.61
CA ASN A 75 25.96 -1.18 2.23
C ASN A 75 25.82 0.34 2.09
N ILE A 76 24.57 0.83 2.13
CA ILE A 76 24.29 2.25 2.10
C ILE A 76 24.37 2.84 3.49
N ARG A 77 25.30 3.78 3.65
CA ARG A 77 25.35 4.69 4.79
C ARG A 77 24.77 6.02 4.36
N ILE A 78 23.79 6.51 5.10
CA ILE A 78 23.15 7.79 4.83
C ILE A 78 23.48 8.74 5.97
N SER A 79 23.89 9.96 5.63
CA SER A 79 24.12 11.01 6.62
C SER A 79 22.86 11.26 7.44
N LYS A 80 22.98 11.31 8.77
CA LYS A 80 21.85 11.52 9.69
C LYS A 80 21.02 12.78 9.39
N LYS A 81 21.63 13.79 8.75
CA LYS A 81 20.94 15.05 8.39
C LYS A 81 20.14 14.94 7.08
N ALA A 82 20.34 13.87 6.33
CA ALA A 82 19.84 13.64 4.97
C ALA A 82 19.14 12.28 4.85
N GLU A 83 18.61 11.76 5.96
CA GLU A 83 17.92 10.49 5.99
C GLU A 83 16.61 10.55 5.19
N PRO A 84 16.45 9.71 4.15
CA PRO A 84 15.23 9.68 3.36
C PRO A 84 14.07 9.15 4.21
N LYS A 85 12.90 9.75 4.04
CA LYS A 85 11.67 9.26 4.65
C LYS A 85 10.98 8.29 3.71
N GLU A 86 10.62 7.13 4.23
CA GLU A 86 9.71 6.20 3.55
C GLU A 86 8.42 6.92 3.20
N GLY A 87 7.85 6.66 2.03
CA GLY A 87 6.64 7.36 1.61
C GLY A 87 6.85 8.59 0.72
N PHE A 88 8.10 9.02 0.50
CA PHE A 88 8.43 10.28 -0.16
C PHE A 88 9.21 10.08 -1.46
N HIS A 89 9.18 11.13 -2.29
CA HIS A 89 9.94 11.21 -3.54
C HIS A 89 11.22 12.00 -3.32
N TYR A 90 12.32 11.48 -3.85
CA TYR A 90 13.62 12.13 -3.82
C TYR A 90 14.30 12.08 -5.19
N PRO A 91 15.17 13.07 -5.48
CA PRO A 91 16.23 12.90 -6.46
C PRO A 91 17.10 11.69 -6.09
N ILE A 92 17.49 10.88 -7.06
CA ILE A 92 18.49 9.85 -6.83
C ILE A 92 19.87 10.52 -6.69
N PRO A 93 20.64 10.26 -5.60
CA PRO A 93 21.96 10.84 -5.42
C PRO A 93 22.94 10.43 -6.53
N GLU A 94 23.76 11.38 -7.01
CA GLU A 94 24.72 11.14 -8.09
C GLU A 94 25.79 10.12 -7.71
N GLU A 95 26.09 10.00 -6.41
CA GLU A 95 27.01 9.02 -5.84
C GLU A 95 26.60 7.59 -6.20
N LEU A 96 25.30 7.30 -6.36
CA LEU A 96 24.83 5.97 -6.78
C LEU A 96 25.23 5.60 -8.21
N PHE A 97 25.64 6.57 -9.03
CA PHE A 97 26.13 6.32 -10.39
C PHE A 97 27.63 6.06 -10.48
N ASP A 98 28.40 6.23 -9.40
CA ASP A 98 29.84 6.00 -9.37
C ASP A 98 30.21 4.57 -9.86
N GLN A 99 31.21 4.50 -10.75
CA GLN A 99 31.68 3.26 -11.36
C GLN A 99 32.31 2.29 -10.35
N LYS A 100 32.74 2.78 -9.17
CA LYS A 100 33.27 1.91 -8.11
C LYS A 100 32.21 0.99 -7.50
N HIS A 101 30.92 1.31 -7.67
CA HIS A 101 29.83 0.51 -7.14
C HIS A 101 29.53 -0.67 -8.04
N THR A 102 29.22 -1.82 -7.42
CA THR A 102 28.84 -3.01 -8.19
C THR A 102 27.37 -2.90 -8.55
N PHE A 103 27.08 -2.80 -9.84
CA PHE A 103 25.73 -2.85 -10.38
C PHE A 103 25.46 -4.25 -10.92
N GLU A 104 24.43 -4.89 -10.40
CA GLU A 104 24.08 -6.24 -10.79
C GLU A 104 22.69 -6.24 -11.44
N ASN A 105 22.69 -6.67 -12.70
CA ASN A 105 21.46 -6.90 -13.45
C ASN A 105 21.02 -8.37 -13.37
N SER A 106 21.53 -9.14 -12.42
CA SER A 106 21.09 -10.52 -12.18
C SER A 106 20.49 -10.65 -10.79
N PRO A 107 19.49 -11.52 -10.59
CA PRO A 107 18.99 -11.85 -9.27
C PRO A 107 20.13 -12.37 -8.38
N ILE A 108 20.20 -11.89 -7.14
CA ILE A 108 21.16 -12.34 -6.13
C ILE A 108 20.41 -13.19 -5.09
N ASN A 109 20.83 -14.44 -4.91
CA ASN A 109 20.35 -15.32 -3.86
C ASN A 109 21.20 -15.13 -2.60
N GLU A 110 20.80 -14.23 -1.70
CA GLU A 110 21.54 -14.03 -0.44
C GLU A 110 20.63 -13.90 0.78
N ASN A 111 21.02 -14.58 1.87
CA ASN A 111 20.54 -14.41 3.24
C ASN A 111 19.02 -14.54 3.48
N GLY A 112 18.33 -15.29 2.62
CA GLY A 112 16.90 -15.58 2.80
C GLY A 112 15.98 -14.38 2.58
N ILE A 113 16.47 -13.29 1.96
CA ILE A 113 15.60 -12.31 1.29
C ILE A 113 15.63 -12.64 -0.20
N MET A 114 14.61 -13.35 -0.66
CA MET A 114 14.43 -13.70 -2.08
C MET A 114 14.00 -12.45 -2.88
N LEU A 115 14.92 -11.49 -3.01
CA LEU A 115 14.76 -10.26 -3.80
C LEU A 115 14.84 -10.51 -5.30
N GLU A 116 15.26 -11.71 -5.71
CA GLU A 116 15.27 -12.19 -7.09
C GLU A 116 13.92 -11.97 -7.83
N GLN A 117 12.84 -11.77 -7.07
CA GLN A 117 11.47 -11.65 -7.56
C GLN A 117 10.84 -10.27 -7.35
N ILE A 118 11.54 -9.31 -6.70
CA ILE A 118 10.96 -8.00 -6.33
C ILE A 118 11.11 -6.98 -7.46
N THR A 119 11.23 -7.42 -8.72
CA THR A 119 11.29 -6.50 -9.85
C THR A 119 12.36 -5.41 -9.64
N ALA A 120 13.54 -5.74 -9.10
CA ALA A 120 14.55 -4.77 -8.70
C ALA A 120 15.89 -4.96 -9.44
N PHE A 121 16.63 -3.87 -9.67
CA PHE A 121 18.08 -3.94 -9.89
C PHE A 121 18.82 -3.91 -8.55
N PHE A 122 20.07 -4.38 -8.55
CA PHE A 122 20.88 -4.42 -7.35
C PHE A 122 22.09 -3.49 -7.47
N ILE A 123 22.34 -2.71 -6.42
CA ILE A 123 23.53 -1.88 -6.27
C ILE A 123 24.19 -2.23 -4.94
N THR A 124 25.43 -2.68 -5.00
CA THR A 124 26.28 -2.84 -3.81
C THR A 124 27.28 -1.70 -3.77
N LEU A 125 27.16 -0.85 -2.75
CA LEU A 125 28.05 0.29 -2.58
C LEU A 125 29.40 -0.17 -2.05
N ARG A 126 30.45 0.56 -2.46
CA ARG A 126 31.85 0.33 -2.09
C ARG A 126 32.46 1.65 -1.64
N GLY A 127 33.15 1.64 -0.51
CA GLY A 127 33.74 2.83 0.13
C GLY A 127 32.92 3.30 1.34
N ASP A 128 33.51 4.22 2.11
CA ASP A 128 32.97 4.69 3.39
C ASP A 128 32.24 6.06 3.30
N ASN A 129 31.93 6.52 2.09
CA ASN A 129 31.28 7.81 1.91
C ASN A 129 29.78 7.70 2.21
N ASP A 130 29.29 8.54 3.11
CA ASP A 130 27.87 8.72 3.35
C ASP A 130 27.18 9.29 2.10
N ILE A 131 26.05 8.68 1.73
CA ILE A 131 25.13 9.22 0.72
C ILE A 131 24.22 10.25 1.39
N SER A 132 23.91 11.32 0.67
CA SER A 132 23.02 12.37 1.14
C SER A 132 21.84 12.50 0.18
N PHE A 133 20.63 12.15 0.63
CA PHE A 133 19.43 12.54 -0.09
C PHE A 133 19.18 14.03 0.18
N GLU A 134 18.96 14.82 -0.87
CA GLU A 134 18.64 16.24 -0.68
C GLU A 134 17.45 16.41 0.26
N THR A 135 17.50 17.42 1.13
CA THR A 135 16.43 17.71 2.10
C THR A 135 15.15 18.23 1.45
N SER A 136 15.19 18.52 0.15
CA SER A 136 14.08 18.92 -0.71
C SER A 136 13.14 17.75 -1.04
N ALA A 137 12.71 16.99 -0.02
CA ALA A 137 11.69 15.96 -0.18
C ALA A 137 10.44 16.60 -0.79
N ALA A 138 10.13 16.26 -2.05
CA ALA A 138 8.91 16.72 -2.67
C ALA A 138 7.76 15.99 -1.97
N SER A 139 6.95 16.74 -1.21
CA SER A 139 5.68 16.21 -0.71
C SER A 139 4.96 15.61 -1.91
N GLN A 140 4.39 14.41 -1.72
CA GLN A 140 3.49 13.74 -2.63
C GLN A 140 2.68 14.72 -3.51
N ARG A 141 3.22 15.19 -4.65
CA ARG A 141 2.51 15.89 -5.72
C ARG A 141 2.45 14.92 -6.88
N SER A 142 1.23 14.56 -7.31
CA SER A 142 1.04 13.59 -8.38
C SER A 142 1.76 14.10 -9.63
N ILE A 143 2.59 13.25 -10.23
CA ILE A 143 3.22 13.54 -11.53
C ILE A 143 2.26 13.18 -12.68
N LEU A 144 1.24 12.36 -12.42
CA LEU A 144 0.25 11.97 -13.42
C LEU A 144 -0.86 13.03 -13.56
N PRO A 145 -1.27 13.36 -14.80
CA PRO A 145 -2.40 14.24 -15.04
C PRO A 145 -3.68 13.65 -14.42
N GLU A 146 -4.55 14.54 -13.94
CA GLU A 146 -5.91 14.20 -13.52
C GLU A 146 -6.66 13.59 -14.72
N ALA A 147 -6.58 12.28 -14.90
CA ALA A 147 -7.49 11.55 -15.79
C ALA A 147 -8.91 11.81 -15.31
N GLY A 148 -9.78 12.21 -16.24
CA GLY A 148 -11.14 12.68 -15.98
C GLY A 148 -11.92 11.75 -15.04
N TYR A 149 -12.53 12.38 -14.03
CA TYR A 149 -13.42 11.78 -13.06
C TYR A 149 -14.71 11.32 -13.75
N PHE A 150 -14.76 10.10 -14.26
CA PHE A 150 -16.04 9.53 -14.72
C PHE A 150 -16.54 8.52 -13.69
N ASN A 151 -17.68 8.87 -13.08
CA ASN A 151 -18.61 8.08 -12.25
C ASN A 151 -18.07 7.04 -11.25
N TRP A 152 -16.87 7.25 -10.69
CA TRP A 152 -16.30 6.33 -9.69
C TRP A 152 -17.23 6.09 -8.48
N GLU A 153 -18.01 7.10 -8.07
CA GLU A 153 -18.97 6.99 -6.95
C GLU A 153 -20.09 6.01 -7.30
N GLU A 154 -20.71 6.15 -8.47
CA GLU A 154 -21.78 5.25 -8.91
C GLU A 154 -21.26 3.82 -9.09
N ASP A 155 -20.08 3.66 -9.68
CA ASP A 155 -19.47 2.35 -9.91
C ASP A 155 -19.12 1.65 -8.58
N VAL A 156 -18.50 2.37 -7.63
CA VAL A 156 -18.16 1.78 -6.33
C VAL A 156 -19.42 1.47 -5.52
N ILE A 157 -20.43 2.35 -5.54
CA ILE A 157 -21.71 2.12 -4.86
C ILE A 157 -22.36 0.86 -5.41
N LYS A 158 -22.48 0.76 -6.74
CA LYS A 158 -23.07 -0.41 -7.40
C LYS A 158 -22.33 -1.68 -7.07
N ILE A 159 -20.99 -1.65 -7.06
CA ILE A 159 -20.21 -2.85 -6.73
C ILE A 159 -20.41 -3.25 -5.28
N ILE A 160 -20.34 -2.31 -4.34
CA ILE A 160 -20.53 -2.59 -2.91
C ILE A 160 -21.94 -3.13 -2.64
N GLU A 161 -22.98 -2.59 -3.29
CA GLU A 161 -24.36 -3.10 -3.23
C GLU A 161 -24.52 -4.48 -3.90
N ASP A 162 -23.84 -4.69 -5.03
CA ASP A 162 -23.84 -5.97 -5.74
C ASP A 162 -22.97 -7.03 -5.06
N VAL A 163 -22.14 -6.68 -4.08
CA VAL A 163 -21.53 -7.65 -3.18
C VAL A 163 -22.65 -8.19 -2.30
N LYS A 164 -23.37 -9.19 -2.81
CA LYS A 164 -24.47 -9.87 -2.11
C LYS A 164 -23.94 -10.61 -0.89
N ILE A 165 -23.77 -9.87 0.20
CA ILE A 165 -23.50 -10.42 1.53
C ILE A 165 -24.85 -10.67 2.19
N LYS A 166 -25.08 -11.93 2.54
CA LYS A 166 -26.22 -12.32 3.37
C LYS A 166 -25.73 -12.57 4.80
N ASN A 167 -26.57 -12.21 5.76
CA ASN A 167 -26.32 -12.34 7.19
C ASN A 167 -26.21 -13.79 7.70
N GLU A 168 -26.60 -14.79 6.90
CA GLU A 168 -26.77 -16.16 7.37
C GLU A 168 -25.44 -16.86 7.68
N GLU A 169 -24.38 -16.60 6.89
CA GLU A 169 -23.03 -17.13 7.12
C GLU A 169 -21.95 -16.13 6.62
N LEU A 170 -21.66 -15.11 7.43
CA LEU A 170 -20.60 -14.15 7.14
C LEU A 170 -19.31 -14.56 7.87
N LYS A 171 -18.19 -14.64 7.14
CA LYS A 171 -16.90 -15.06 7.72
C LYS A 171 -15.77 -14.20 7.19
N ILE A 172 -14.86 -13.80 8.07
CA ILE A 172 -13.59 -13.17 7.71
C ILE A 172 -12.45 -14.16 7.94
N ILE A 173 -11.52 -14.25 7.00
CA ILE A 173 -10.25 -14.97 7.15
C ILE A 173 -9.11 -13.96 7.07
N ILE A 174 -8.25 -13.92 8.08
CA ILE A 174 -7.04 -13.09 8.11
C ILE A 174 -5.88 -14.02 7.76
N ARG A 175 -5.32 -13.91 6.55
CA ARG A 175 -4.29 -14.86 6.09
C ARG A 175 -2.96 -14.65 6.82
N ASN A 176 -2.28 -15.74 7.18
CA ASN A 176 -0.89 -15.69 7.61
C ASN A 176 0.02 -15.46 6.38
N VAL A 177 0.23 -14.18 6.10
CA VAL A 177 1.10 -13.72 5.00
C VAL A 177 2.42 -13.14 5.49
N GLY A 178 2.74 -13.35 6.78
CA GLY A 178 3.84 -12.70 7.48
C GLY A 178 3.53 -11.23 7.76
N GLN A 179 4.57 -10.38 7.76
CA GLN A 179 4.42 -8.92 7.91
C GLN A 179 3.88 -8.28 6.63
N ALA A 180 2.58 -8.39 6.41
CA ALA A 180 1.85 -7.91 5.24
C ALA A 180 0.33 -8.01 5.50
N ASN A 181 -0.49 -7.45 4.60
CA ASN A 181 -1.95 -7.49 4.76
C ASN A 181 -2.64 -8.35 3.68
N TRP A 182 -3.51 -9.27 4.09
CA TRP A 182 -4.40 -10.02 3.19
C TRP A 182 -5.57 -10.60 4.00
N ASN A 183 -6.78 -10.11 3.73
CA ASN A 183 -8.01 -10.57 4.38
C ASN A 183 -9.05 -10.97 3.36
N GLU A 184 -9.86 -11.97 3.69
CA GLU A 184 -10.88 -12.51 2.79
C GLU A 184 -12.25 -12.45 3.48
N VAL A 185 -13.24 -11.86 2.81
CA VAL A 185 -14.63 -11.77 3.27
C VAL A 185 -15.44 -12.83 2.54
N TYR A 186 -16.05 -13.76 3.27
CA TYR A 186 -16.90 -14.83 2.78
C TYR A 186 -18.35 -14.60 3.17
N SER A 187 -19.26 -14.89 2.25
CA SER A 187 -20.70 -14.98 2.55
C SER A 187 -21.25 -16.26 1.92
N ASN A 188 -21.87 -17.11 2.75
CA ASN A 188 -22.44 -18.40 2.38
C ASN A 188 -21.43 -19.26 1.60
N GLY A 189 -20.23 -19.43 2.18
CA GLY A 189 -19.12 -20.22 1.59
C GLY A 189 -18.41 -19.59 0.39
N SER A 190 -18.91 -18.48 -0.17
CA SER A 190 -18.33 -17.81 -1.34
C SER A 190 -17.50 -16.60 -0.92
N CYS A 191 -16.23 -16.56 -1.34
CA CYS A 191 -15.34 -15.41 -1.16
C CYS A 191 -15.84 -14.23 -2.02
N LYS A 192 -16.23 -13.14 -1.36
CA LYS A 192 -16.83 -11.96 -1.96
C LYS A 192 -15.84 -10.84 -2.15
N ILE A 193 -14.97 -10.62 -1.16
CA ILE A 193 -13.99 -9.54 -1.16
C ILE A 193 -12.64 -10.11 -0.72
N ILE A 194 -11.59 -9.68 -1.40
CA ILE A 194 -10.21 -9.78 -0.92
C ILE A 194 -9.77 -8.36 -0.60
N TYR A 195 -9.44 -8.10 0.66
CA TYR A 195 -8.96 -6.81 1.16
C TYR A 195 -7.46 -6.90 1.41
N ASP A 196 -6.71 -6.23 0.55
CA ASP A 196 -5.28 -6.40 0.28
C ASP A 196 -4.91 -7.83 -0.16
N ILE A 197 -3.77 -7.93 -0.84
CA ILE A 197 -3.20 -9.20 -1.30
C ILE A 197 -1.67 -9.13 -1.17
N GLY A 198 -1.26 -8.75 0.03
CA GLY A 198 0.11 -8.59 0.46
C GLY A 198 0.79 -9.91 0.78
N CYS A 199 2.12 -9.90 0.80
CA CYS A 199 2.89 -10.98 1.39
C CYS A 199 4.22 -10.46 1.93
N SER A 200 4.82 -11.22 2.84
CA SER A 200 6.13 -10.92 3.37
C SER A 200 7.16 -10.80 2.25
N ILE A 201 8.05 -9.82 2.38
CA ILE A 201 9.22 -9.68 1.50
C ILE A 201 10.10 -10.93 1.52
N TYR A 202 10.07 -11.71 2.60
CA TYR A 202 10.86 -12.94 2.77
C TYR A 202 10.26 -14.17 2.09
N TYR A 203 8.99 -14.13 1.65
CA TYR A 203 8.37 -15.28 0.99
C TYR A 203 8.89 -15.44 -0.43
N ASP A 204 9.24 -16.66 -0.82
CA ASP A 204 9.55 -16.98 -2.22
C ASP A 204 8.26 -17.13 -3.07
N VAL A 205 8.43 -17.16 -4.39
CA VAL A 205 7.34 -17.32 -5.36
C VAL A 205 6.52 -18.58 -5.15
N ASN A 206 7.08 -19.67 -4.63
CA ASN A 206 6.34 -20.91 -4.41
C ASN A 206 5.41 -20.76 -3.21
N VAL A 207 5.88 -20.12 -2.12
CA VAL A 207 5.03 -19.77 -0.98
C VAL A 207 3.89 -18.86 -1.42
N VAL A 208 4.20 -17.80 -2.19
CA VAL A 208 3.18 -16.88 -2.71
C VAL A 208 2.21 -17.57 -3.66
N LYS A 209 2.71 -18.42 -4.56
CA LYS A 209 1.88 -19.23 -5.47
C LYS A 209 0.94 -20.14 -4.69
N ASN A 210 1.42 -20.77 -3.61
CA ASN A 210 0.59 -21.62 -2.76
C ASN A 210 -0.50 -20.82 -2.04
N LEU A 211 -0.18 -19.62 -1.53
CA LEU A 211 -1.18 -18.70 -0.95
C LEU A 211 -2.28 -18.38 -1.97
N ILE A 212 -1.89 -17.93 -3.17
CA ILE A 212 -2.84 -17.59 -4.24
C ILE A 212 -3.68 -18.79 -4.69
N ASN A 213 -3.07 -19.97 -4.81
CA ASN A 213 -3.78 -21.19 -5.21
C ASN A 213 -4.79 -21.65 -4.16
N ASN A 214 -4.56 -21.34 -2.88
CA ASN A 214 -5.46 -21.65 -1.77
C ASN A 214 -6.56 -20.59 -1.58
N THR A 215 -6.52 -19.50 -2.34
CA THR A 215 -7.57 -18.48 -2.35
C THR A 215 -8.56 -18.77 -3.48
N PRO A 216 -9.88 -18.83 -3.18
CA PRO A 216 -10.88 -19.25 -4.16
C PRO A 216 -11.26 -18.11 -5.11
N LEU A 217 -10.32 -17.74 -5.99
CA LEU A 217 -10.49 -16.68 -6.98
C LEU A 217 -11.55 -17.00 -8.05
N ASN A 218 -11.94 -18.26 -8.19
CA ASN A 218 -13.06 -18.70 -9.03
C ASN A 218 -14.42 -18.17 -8.53
N HIS A 219 -14.51 -17.69 -7.28
CA HIS A 219 -15.70 -16.98 -6.78
C HIS A 219 -15.85 -15.57 -7.34
N HIS A 220 -14.88 -15.11 -8.13
CA HIS A 220 -14.82 -13.75 -8.65
C HIS A 220 -14.92 -12.67 -7.58
N PRO A 221 -14.01 -12.65 -6.59
CA PRO A 221 -14.05 -11.64 -5.55
C PRO A 221 -13.74 -10.24 -6.12
N VAL A 222 -14.24 -9.22 -5.41
CA VAL A 222 -13.76 -7.85 -5.57
C VAL A 222 -12.43 -7.73 -4.82
N LEU A 223 -11.39 -7.26 -5.48
CA LEU A 223 -10.12 -6.94 -4.82
C LEU A 223 -10.14 -5.47 -4.39
N ILE A 224 -9.84 -5.19 -3.13
CA ILE A 224 -9.65 -3.84 -2.63
C ILE A 224 -8.20 -3.72 -2.18
N ILE A 225 -7.41 -2.86 -2.82
CA ILE A 225 -6.07 -2.51 -2.32
C ILE A 225 -6.24 -1.26 -1.47
N SER A 226 -5.91 -1.34 -0.19
CA SER A 226 -6.04 -0.26 0.77
C SER A 226 -5.14 0.91 0.40
N HIS A 227 -3.88 0.63 0.08
CA HIS A 227 -2.89 1.59 -0.34
C HIS A 227 -1.69 0.90 -1.01
N TRP A 228 -0.80 1.72 -1.58
CA TRP A 228 0.29 1.26 -2.44
C TRP A 228 1.61 1.04 -1.68
N ASP A 229 1.57 0.72 -0.39
CA ASP A 229 2.70 0.14 0.33
C ASP A 229 2.92 -1.30 -0.17
N ILE A 230 4.18 -1.66 -0.43
CA ILE A 230 4.49 -2.91 -1.15
C ILE A 230 3.91 -4.14 -0.46
N ASP A 231 3.91 -4.18 0.87
CA ASP A 231 3.38 -5.27 1.70
C ASP A 231 1.85 -5.40 1.68
N HIS A 232 1.13 -4.55 0.94
CA HIS A 232 -0.32 -4.65 0.72
C HIS A 232 -0.69 -5.26 -0.65
N TYR A 233 0.26 -5.36 -1.59
CA TYR A 233 0.02 -5.90 -2.93
C TYR A 233 1.17 -6.75 -3.50
N LEU A 234 2.23 -7.02 -2.73
CA LEU A 234 3.44 -7.71 -3.19
C LEU A 234 3.16 -9.09 -3.82
N ALA A 235 2.09 -9.79 -3.41
CA ALA A 235 1.80 -11.09 -4.01
C ALA A 235 1.48 -10.98 -5.52
N LEU A 236 0.87 -9.88 -5.96
CA LEU A 236 0.62 -9.62 -7.39
C LEU A 236 1.91 -9.36 -8.16
N VAL A 237 2.87 -8.69 -7.51
CA VAL A 237 4.20 -8.42 -8.09
C VAL A 237 4.99 -9.71 -8.23
N LYS A 238 4.96 -10.57 -7.20
CA LYS A 238 5.68 -11.85 -7.18
C LYS A 238 5.03 -12.93 -8.05
N PHE A 239 3.73 -12.81 -8.34
CA PHE A 239 3.00 -13.80 -9.14
C PHE A 239 2.21 -13.16 -10.31
N PRO A 240 2.90 -12.56 -11.29
CA PRO A 240 2.26 -11.87 -12.43
C PRO A 240 1.57 -12.83 -13.41
N LYS A 241 1.75 -14.15 -13.26
CA LYS A 241 1.06 -15.19 -14.04
C LYS A 241 -0.38 -15.44 -13.56
N LEU A 242 -0.83 -14.71 -12.55
CA LEU A 242 -2.21 -14.76 -12.09
C LEU A 242 -3.16 -14.38 -13.24
N ASP A 243 -4.25 -15.13 -13.40
CA ASP A 243 -5.33 -14.70 -14.30
C ASP A 243 -6.14 -13.60 -13.61
N PHE A 244 -5.83 -12.35 -13.93
CA PHE A 244 -6.48 -11.17 -13.37
C PHE A 244 -7.96 -11.05 -13.79
N ASN A 245 -8.43 -11.81 -14.79
CA ASN A 245 -9.86 -11.89 -15.11
C ASN A 245 -10.66 -12.61 -14.03
N LYS A 246 -10.00 -13.36 -13.14
CA LYS A 246 -10.65 -14.00 -12.01
C LYS A 246 -11.21 -12.98 -11.03
N PHE A 247 -10.69 -11.77 -10.92
CA PHE A 247 -11.33 -10.74 -10.12
C PHE A 247 -12.56 -10.16 -10.82
N ARG A 248 -13.62 -9.89 -10.07
CA ARG A 248 -14.80 -9.18 -10.59
C ARG A 248 -14.45 -7.74 -10.92
N ASN A 249 -13.91 -7.03 -9.92
CA ASN A 249 -13.42 -5.67 -10.00
C ASN A 249 -12.18 -5.52 -9.10
N ILE A 250 -11.41 -4.46 -9.33
CA ILE A 250 -10.39 -3.98 -8.41
C ILE A 250 -10.70 -2.53 -8.02
N ILE A 251 -10.71 -2.26 -6.71
CA ILE A 251 -10.86 -0.92 -6.14
C ILE A 251 -9.54 -0.52 -5.49
N VAL A 252 -9.00 0.64 -5.89
CA VAL A 252 -7.69 1.12 -5.41
C VAL A 252 -7.73 2.64 -5.16
N PRO A 253 -6.83 3.19 -4.34
CA PRO A 253 -6.59 4.63 -4.32
C PRO A 253 -6.15 5.13 -5.68
N TYR A 254 -6.68 6.28 -6.08
CA TYR A 254 -6.39 6.88 -7.37
C TYR A 254 -4.90 7.12 -7.55
N ARG A 255 -4.23 7.63 -6.53
CA ARG A 255 -2.84 8.03 -6.65
C ARG A 255 -1.90 6.83 -6.70
N LEU A 256 -1.18 6.69 -7.82
CA LEU A 256 -0.07 5.74 -7.98
C LEU A 256 1.24 6.44 -7.60
N PRO A 257 1.96 5.98 -6.56
CA PRO A 257 3.18 6.63 -6.09
C PRO A 257 4.42 6.32 -6.94
N ASN A 258 4.39 5.23 -7.70
CA ASN A 258 5.57 4.68 -8.36
C ASN A 258 5.24 3.75 -9.54
N LYS A 259 6.27 3.27 -10.22
CA LYS A 259 6.18 2.43 -11.41
C LYS A 259 5.70 1.02 -11.10
N THR A 260 6.00 0.44 -9.93
CA THR A 260 5.49 -0.90 -9.57
C THR A 260 3.97 -0.90 -9.43
N SER A 261 3.41 0.06 -8.69
CA SER A 261 1.95 0.20 -8.56
C SER A 261 1.26 0.42 -9.91
N GLU A 262 1.87 1.23 -10.80
CA GLU A 262 1.41 1.37 -12.19
C GLU A 262 1.44 0.06 -12.97
N LYS A 263 2.55 -0.69 -12.88
CA LYS A 263 2.70 -1.99 -13.53
C LYS A 263 1.64 -2.97 -13.07
N VAL A 264 1.39 -3.06 -11.76
CA VAL A 264 0.38 -3.94 -11.18
C VAL A 264 -1.02 -3.58 -11.69
N LEU A 265 -1.37 -2.29 -11.71
CA LEU A 265 -2.69 -1.86 -12.18
C LEU A 265 -2.92 -2.19 -13.67
N LYS A 266 -1.87 -2.13 -14.49
CA LYS A 266 -1.92 -2.51 -15.91
C LYS A 266 -2.16 -4.00 -16.16
N LEU A 267 -1.96 -4.86 -15.15
CA LEU A 267 -2.26 -6.30 -15.27
C LEU A 267 -3.77 -6.58 -15.29
N PHE A 268 -4.59 -5.65 -14.79
CA PHE A 268 -6.04 -5.79 -14.74
C PHE A 268 -6.69 -5.29 -16.03
N PRO A 269 -7.79 -5.92 -16.49
CA PRO A 269 -8.65 -5.34 -17.52
C PRO A 269 -9.14 -3.96 -17.06
N GLN A 270 -8.92 -2.93 -17.88
CA GLN A 270 -9.14 -1.54 -17.43
C GLN A 270 -10.62 -1.23 -17.14
N ASN A 271 -11.56 -1.97 -17.73
CA ASN A 271 -12.99 -1.88 -17.42
C ASN A 271 -13.37 -2.47 -16.05
N LYS A 272 -12.44 -3.14 -15.35
CA LYS A 272 -12.63 -3.67 -14.00
C LYS A 272 -12.00 -2.79 -12.92
N VAL A 273 -11.19 -1.80 -13.31
CA VAL A 273 -10.40 -0.96 -12.41
C VAL A 273 -11.20 0.26 -11.96
N ILE A 274 -11.32 0.44 -10.65
CA ILE A 274 -11.96 1.60 -10.03
C ILE A 274 -10.96 2.29 -9.13
N ARG A 275 -10.77 3.58 -9.39
CA ARG A 275 -9.80 4.42 -8.70
C ARG A 275 -10.55 5.44 -7.84
N ILE A 276 -10.44 5.29 -6.53
CA ILE A 276 -11.06 6.19 -5.55
C ILE A 276 -10.20 7.44 -5.41
N PRO A 277 -10.69 8.64 -5.76
CA PRO A 277 -9.91 9.85 -5.63
C PRO A 277 -9.67 10.23 -4.17
N GLU A 278 -8.55 10.92 -3.93
CA GLU A 278 -8.29 11.55 -2.65
C GLU A 278 -9.41 12.53 -2.29
N CYS A 279 -9.68 12.69 -1.00
CA CYS A 279 -10.62 13.73 -0.56
C CYS A 279 -10.10 15.12 -0.96
N SER A 280 -10.95 15.93 -1.61
CA SER A 280 -10.57 17.25 -2.14
C SER A 280 -10.10 18.25 -1.07
N LYS A 281 -10.60 18.11 0.17
CA LYS A 281 -10.23 18.96 1.32
C LYS A 281 -9.24 18.24 2.23
N LYS A 282 -8.08 18.88 2.45
CA LYS A 282 -7.24 18.63 3.63
C LYS A 282 -7.85 19.43 4.78
N LEU A 283 -8.40 18.76 5.80
CA LEU A 283 -8.78 19.49 7.02
C LEU A 283 -7.53 20.09 7.65
N ILE A 284 -7.62 21.37 8.02
CA ILE A 284 -6.55 22.09 8.71
C ILE A 284 -6.55 21.57 10.16
N GLY A 285 -5.63 20.66 10.48
CA GLY A 285 -5.49 20.08 11.81
C GLY A 285 -4.46 18.96 11.86
N ARG A 286 -4.03 18.57 13.07
CA ARG A 286 -3.07 17.47 13.30
C ARG A 286 -3.69 16.07 13.12
N LYS A 287 -5.02 15.97 13.00
CA LYS A 287 -5.74 14.69 12.94
C LYS A 287 -6.36 14.53 11.56
N ILE A 288 -5.87 13.55 10.80
CA ILE A 288 -6.43 13.15 9.52
C ILE A 288 -7.60 12.21 9.83
N SER A 289 -8.78 12.50 9.29
CA SER A 289 -9.97 11.67 9.50
C SER A 289 -10.14 10.63 8.38
N SER A 290 -11.09 9.72 8.56
CA SER A 290 -11.59 8.83 7.51
C SER A 290 -13.05 9.18 7.22
N LYS A 291 -13.47 9.04 5.96
CA LYS A 291 -14.84 9.33 5.50
C LYS A 291 -15.47 8.07 4.93
N LEU A 292 -16.72 7.85 5.32
CA LEU A 292 -17.56 6.84 4.70
C LEU A 292 -17.74 7.18 3.20
N ILE A 293 -17.47 6.20 2.34
CA ILE A 293 -17.79 6.26 0.91
C ILE A 293 -19.20 5.72 0.71
N LYS A 294 -19.44 4.51 1.22
CA LYS A 294 -20.72 3.80 1.11
C LYS A 294 -20.83 2.76 2.20
N SER A 295 -22.03 2.62 2.76
CA SER A 295 -22.42 1.50 3.61
C SER A 295 -23.61 0.73 3.03
N THR A 296 -23.71 -0.52 3.46
CA THR A 296 -24.84 -1.44 3.34
C THR A 296 -25.05 -2.04 4.73
N ASP A 297 -26.04 -2.92 4.90
CA ASP A 297 -26.29 -3.59 6.18
C ASP A 297 -25.08 -4.40 6.69
N ASN A 298 -24.20 -4.85 5.78
CA ASN A 298 -23.12 -5.77 6.10
C ASN A 298 -21.71 -5.24 5.82
N LEU A 299 -21.58 -4.09 5.16
CA LEU A 299 -20.31 -3.53 4.73
C LEU A 299 -20.31 -2.02 4.85
N ALA A 300 -19.18 -1.45 5.25
CA ALA A 300 -18.91 -0.02 5.12
C ALA A 300 -17.50 0.19 4.56
N LEU A 301 -17.41 0.87 3.42
CA LEU A 301 -16.16 1.24 2.79
C LEU A 301 -15.83 2.70 3.10
N PHE A 302 -14.60 2.96 3.52
CA PHE A 302 -14.11 4.28 3.88
C PHE A 302 -12.88 4.67 3.07
N ARG A 303 -12.60 5.98 3.03
CA ARG A 303 -11.32 6.53 2.58
C ARG A 303 -10.76 7.52 3.59
N GLY A 304 -9.46 7.45 3.81
CA GLY A 304 -8.74 8.47 4.54
C GLY A 304 -8.77 9.82 3.81
N GLU A 305 -8.71 10.90 4.58
CA GLU A 305 -8.54 12.24 4.01
C GLU A 305 -7.15 12.43 3.38
N ARG A 306 -7.04 13.46 2.53
CA ARG A 306 -5.78 13.80 1.88
C ARG A 306 -4.69 14.07 2.90
N SER A 307 -3.64 13.28 2.83
CA SER A 307 -2.50 13.27 3.75
C SER A 307 -1.20 13.10 2.95
N SER A 308 -0.10 13.65 3.46
CA SER A 308 1.25 13.33 2.94
C SER A 308 1.74 11.96 3.40
N ASP A 309 1.10 11.41 4.41
CA ASP A 309 1.32 10.07 4.96
C ASP A 309 0.24 9.14 4.39
N ARG A 310 0.68 8.20 3.55
CA ARG A 310 -0.17 7.29 2.76
C ARG A 310 -0.95 6.33 3.66
N ASN A 311 -0.39 5.97 4.80
CA ASN A 311 -1.02 5.11 5.81
C ASN A 311 -2.33 5.72 6.32
N LYS A 312 -2.50 7.04 6.18
CA LYS A 312 -3.68 7.79 6.64
C LYS A 312 -4.67 8.15 5.53
N SER A 313 -4.35 7.93 4.25
CA SER A 313 -5.16 8.34 3.10
C SER A 313 -5.67 7.18 2.24
N GLY A 314 -5.40 5.94 2.64
CA GLY A 314 -5.84 4.73 1.95
C GLY A 314 -7.35 4.47 2.08
N LEU A 315 -7.75 3.27 1.68
CA LEU A 315 -9.08 2.73 1.89
C LEU A 315 -9.11 1.88 3.16
N SER A 316 -10.28 1.74 3.77
CA SER A 316 -10.54 0.78 4.83
C SER A 316 -11.93 0.18 4.71
N LEU A 317 -12.10 -1.03 5.23
CA LEU A 317 -13.35 -1.77 5.15
C LEU A 317 -13.81 -2.16 6.55
N ALA A 318 -15.10 -1.98 6.85
CA ALA A 318 -15.74 -2.64 7.96
C ALA A 318 -16.74 -3.67 7.45
N VAL A 319 -16.82 -4.80 8.14
CA VAL A 319 -17.77 -5.87 7.85
C VAL A 319 -18.63 -6.06 9.10
N ILE A 320 -19.95 -5.99 8.91
CA ILE A 320 -20.95 -6.01 9.97
C ILE A 320 -21.70 -7.33 9.83
N GLY A 321 -21.63 -8.18 10.86
CA GLY A 321 -22.49 -9.37 10.94
C GLY A 321 -23.59 -9.20 11.96
N LYS A 322 -24.29 -10.31 12.21
CA LYS A 322 -25.43 -10.34 13.12
C LYS A 322 -24.99 -10.30 14.59
N TYR A 323 -23.84 -10.91 14.89
CA TYR A 323 -23.37 -11.14 16.24
C TYR A 323 -22.10 -10.36 16.55
N GLN A 324 -21.30 -10.00 15.56
CA GLN A 324 -20.08 -9.22 15.73
C GLN A 324 -19.70 -8.44 14.45
N SER A 325 -18.79 -7.49 14.59
CA SER A 325 -18.25 -6.69 13.48
C SER A 325 -16.72 -6.82 13.40
N VAL A 326 -16.15 -6.49 12.25
CA VAL A 326 -14.69 -6.43 12.04
C VAL A 326 -14.35 -5.15 11.31
N ILE A 327 -13.34 -4.43 11.79
CA ILE A 327 -12.68 -3.37 11.01
C ILE A 327 -11.38 -3.93 10.41
N LEU A 328 -11.21 -3.74 9.11
CA LEU A 328 -10.01 -3.98 8.31
C LEU A 328 -9.38 -2.62 7.97
N PRO A 329 -8.53 -2.06 8.84
CA PRO A 329 -8.09 -0.68 8.73
C PRO A 329 -6.88 -0.49 7.82
N ALA A 330 -6.22 -1.57 7.39
CA ALA A 330 -4.85 -1.52 6.88
C ALA A 330 -3.95 -0.70 7.83
N ASP A 331 -3.37 0.40 7.37
CA ASP A 331 -2.38 1.16 8.14
C ASP A 331 -2.93 2.45 8.77
N HIS A 332 -4.25 2.61 8.74
CA HIS A 332 -4.92 3.77 9.34
C HIS A 332 -4.64 3.90 10.83
N THR A 333 -4.66 5.12 11.34
CA THR A 333 -4.44 5.35 12.77
C THR A 333 -5.60 4.82 13.62
N TYR A 334 -5.33 4.46 14.88
CA TYR A 334 -6.38 4.12 15.85
C TYR A 334 -7.42 5.23 16.01
N TYR A 335 -7.04 6.50 15.82
CA TYR A 335 -7.99 7.61 15.79
C TYR A 335 -9.01 7.45 14.66
N GLN A 336 -8.56 7.14 13.44
CA GLN A 336 -9.45 6.93 12.30
C GLN A 336 -10.33 5.70 12.51
N VAL A 337 -9.76 4.61 13.07
CA VAL A 337 -10.53 3.41 13.41
C VAL A 337 -11.65 3.73 14.40
N PHE A 338 -11.34 4.25 15.58
CA PHE A 338 -12.34 4.37 16.65
C PHE A 338 -13.20 5.63 16.58
N ARG A 339 -12.75 6.71 15.93
CA ARG A 339 -13.52 7.98 15.84
C ARG A 339 -14.21 8.20 14.51
N ASN A 340 -13.92 7.39 13.50
CA ASN A 340 -14.55 7.53 12.18
C ASN A 340 -15.16 6.22 11.68
N MET A 341 -14.47 5.08 11.83
CA MET A 341 -15.00 3.81 11.30
C MET A 341 -15.97 3.15 12.29
N TYR A 342 -15.59 3.06 13.57
CA TYR A 342 -16.41 2.45 14.61
C TYR A 342 -17.77 3.15 14.79
N THR A 343 -17.83 4.47 14.56
CA THR A 343 -19.07 5.26 14.69
C THR A 343 -20.14 4.89 13.67
N GLU A 344 -19.79 4.13 12.63
CA GLU A 344 -20.73 3.61 11.64
C GLU A 344 -21.17 2.16 11.94
N LEU A 345 -20.72 1.58 13.06
CA LEU A 345 -21.00 0.18 13.43
C LEU A 345 -21.99 0.09 14.59
N PRO A 346 -22.73 -1.02 14.72
CA PRO A 346 -23.61 -1.24 15.86
C PRO A 346 -22.80 -1.32 17.18
N GLU A 347 -23.19 -0.54 18.19
CA GLU A 347 -22.48 -0.48 19.48
C GLU A 347 -22.75 -1.70 20.38
N ASN A 348 -23.77 -2.51 20.06
CA ASN A 348 -24.26 -3.61 20.90
C ASN A 348 -23.68 -4.99 20.54
N ILE A 349 -22.71 -5.06 19.63
CA ILE A 349 -22.06 -6.31 19.20
C ILE A 349 -20.54 -6.19 19.34
N PRO A 350 -19.78 -7.29 19.51
CA PRO A 350 -18.35 -7.21 19.68
C PRO A 350 -17.68 -6.65 18.44
N LEU A 351 -16.69 -5.79 18.65
CA LEU A 351 -15.81 -5.27 17.62
C LEU A 351 -14.54 -6.09 17.58
N ASN A 352 -14.27 -6.73 16.45
CA ASN A 352 -12.95 -7.26 16.13
C ASN A 352 -12.18 -6.24 15.27
N LEU A 353 -10.87 -6.34 15.33
CA LEU A 353 -9.96 -5.42 14.65
C LEU A 353 -8.82 -6.21 14.01
N VAL A 354 -8.61 -6.05 12.72
CA VAL A 354 -7.28 -6.35 12.17
C VAL A 354 -6.35 -5.22 12.61
N THR A 355 -5.30 -5.55 13.33
CA THR A 355 -4.48 -4.55 14.02
C THR A 355 -3.82 -3.61 13.02
N PRO A 356 -4.02 -2.28 13.15
CA PRO A 356 -3.45 -1.35 12.19
C PRO A 356 -1.93 -1.41 12.11
N HIS A 357 -1.39 -1.23 10.89
CA HIS A 357 0.05 -1.14 10.63
C HIS A 357 0.83 -2.33 11.24
N HIS A 358 0.21 -3.52 11.21
CA HIS A 358 0.78 -4.77 11.71
C HIS A 358 1.23 -4.71 13.18
N GLY A 359 0.54 -3.92 14.01
CA GLY A 359 0.90 -3.72 15.43
C GLY A 359 2.04 -2.71 15.66
N GLY A 360 2.43 -1.98 14.63
CA GLY A 360 3.38 -0.87 14.73
C GLY A 360 2.78 0.42 15.28
N LYS A 361 3.46 1.55 15.07
CA LYS A 361 3.04 2.87 15.57
C LYS A 361 1.89 3.46 14.74
N ALA A 362 0.65 3.22 15.14
CA ALA A 362 -0.55 3.76 14.51
C ALA A 362 -1.28 4.85 15.34
N GLY A 363 -0.54 5.61 16.14
CA GLY A 363 -1.08 6.63 17.05
C GLY A 363 -1.48 6.06 18.41
N SER A 364 -2.13 6.89 19.26
CA SER A 364 -2.46 6.52 20.64
C SER A 364 -3.83 5.82 20.73
N ILE A 365 -3.84 4.57 21.19
CA ILE A 365 -5.06 3.78 21.42
C ILE A 365 -5.91 4.40 22.52
N THR A 366 -5.32 4.68 23.69
CA THR A 366 -6.01 5.29 24.83
C THR A 366 -6.72 6.59 24.46
N ARG A 367 -6.06 7.45 23.67
CA ARG A 367 -6.68 8.70 23.20
C ARG A 367 -7.80 8.44 22.20
N ALA A 368 -7.63 7.45 21.33
CA ALA A 368 -8.63 7.09 20.35
C ALA A 368 -9.89 6.51 21.01
N LEU A 369 -9.74 5.72 22.07
CA LEU A 369 -10.85 5.10 22.82
C LEU A 369 -11.44 5.98 23.93
N LYS A 370 -10.85 7.13 24.24
CA LYS A 370 -11.33 8.00 25.31
C LYS A 370 -12.84 8.27 25.21
N ASP A 371 -13.60 7.98 26.27
CA ASP A 371 -15.05 8.21 26.32
C ASP A 371 -15.87 7.36 25.33
N LEU A 372 -15.28 6.32 24.70
CA LEU A 372 -16.01 5.34 23.90
C LEU A 372 -16.29 4.08 24.72
N MET A 373 -17.54 3.64 24.72
CA MET A 373 -17.90 2.31 25.19
C MET A 373 -17.86 1.37 23.99
N ILE A 374 -16.90 0.45 24.01
CA ILE A 374 -16.77 -0.61 23.01
C ILE A 374 -16.99 -1.95 23.69
N MET A 375 -17.55 -2.91 22.96
CA MET A 375 -17.49 -4.31 23.35
C MET A 375 -16.32 -4.96 22.60
N PRO A 376 -15.14 -5.10 23.22
CA PRO A 376 -13.96 -5.57 22.51
C PRO A 376 -14.05 -7.07 22.20
N GLY A 377 -13.72 -7.45 20.97
CA GLY A 377 -13.53 -8.82 20.51
C GLY A 377 -12.05 -9.15 20.37
N ALA A 378 -11.66 -9.75 19.25
CA ALA A 378 -10.26 -10.03 18.94
C ALA A 378 -9.56 -8.86 18.24
N SER A 379 -8.29 -8.64 18.57
CA SER A 379 -7.36 -7.83 17.76
C SER A 379 -6.37 -8.76 17.08
N ILE A 380 -6.53 -8.96 15.77
CA ILE A 380 -5.75 -9.92 14.98
C ILE A 380 -4.65 -9.19 14.22
N THR A 381 -3.39 -9.47 14.55
CA THR A 381 -2.23 -8.89 13.89
C THR A 381 -1.66 -9.84 12.85
N SER A 382 -1.68 -9.42 11.59
CA SER A 382 -0.92 -10.08 10.54
C SER A 382 0.56 -9.71 10.68
N THR A 383 1.37 -10.67 11.12
CA THR A 383 2.81 -10.45 11.34
C THR A 383 3.59 -11.74 11.15
N GLY A 384 4.90 -11.64 11.21
CA GLY A 384 5.86 -12.70 10.96
C GLY A 384 7.28 -12.13 11.01
N LYS A 385 8.24 -12.85 10.45
CA LYS A 385 9.62 -12.35 10.32
C LYS A 385 9.63 -10.95 9.69
N ASN A 386 10.16 -9.97 10.43
CA ASN A 386 10.28 -8.57 10.01
C ASN A 386 11.50 -7.89 10.66
N ASN A 387 11.84 -6.68 10.21
CA ASN A 387 12.96 -5.89 10.75
C ASN A 387 12.52 -4.67 11.55
N TYR A 388 11.21 -4.51 11.78
CA TYR A 388 10.64 -3.33 12.43
C TYR A 388 10.54 -3.48 13.95
N GLY A 389 10.75 -4.71 14.45
CA GLY A 389 10.35 -5.06 15.81
C GLY A 389 8.83 -5.06 15.97
N HIS A 390 8.08 -5.17 14.86
CA HIS A 390 6.63 -5.33 14.91
C HIS A 390 6.29 -6.79 15.27
N PRO A 391 5.14 -7.03 15.90
CA PRO A 391 4.32 -6.02 16.57
C PRO A 391 5.03 -5.46 17.81
N PHE A 392 4.76 -4.20 18.16
CA PHE A 392 5.33 -3.65 19.40
C PHE A 392 4.55 -4.16 20.62
N GLU A 393 5.26 -4.60 21.66
CA GLU A 393 4.65 -5.04 22.93
C GLU A 393 3.81 -3.94 23.59
N GLU A 394 4.17 -2.66 23.39
CA GLU A 394 3.35 -1.53 23.84
C GLU A 394 1.96 -1.52 23.18
N THR A 395 1.89 -1.74 21.87
CA THR A 395 0.64 -1.79 21.10
C THR A 395 -0.25 -2.93 21.60
N LYS A 396 0.34 -4.12 21.77
CA LYS A 396 -0.34 -5.29 22.33
C LYS A 396 -0.89 -4.99 23.72
N SER A 397 -0.03 -4.52 24.63
CA SER A 397 -0.41 -4.21 26.01
C SER A 397 -1.54 -3.17 26.07
N GLN A 398 -1.50 -2.15 25.20
CA GLN A 398 -2.56 -1.15 25.12
C GLN A 398 -3.89 -1.77 24.65
N LEU A 399 -3.90 -2.66 23.66
CA LEU A 399 -5.13 -3.32 23.21
C LEU A 399 -5.67 -4.31 24.24
N ASP A 400 -4.80 -5.10 24.86
CA ASP A 400 -5.15 -6.03 25.96
C ASP A 400 -5.78 -5.27 27.14
N ASN A 401 -5.19 -4.12 27.53
CA ASN A 401 -5.72 -3.26 28.60
C ASN A 401 -7.10 -2.65 28.29
N HIS A 402 -7.49 -2.58 27.01
CA HIS A 402 -8.84 -2.17 26.60
C HIS A 402 -9.75 -3.38 26.29
N GLY A 403 -9.35 -4.58 26.70
CA GLY A 403 -10.15 -5.79 26.67
C GLY A 403 -10.15 -6.55 25.35
N PHE A 404 -9.36 -6.15 24.35
CA PHE A 404 -9.21 -6.95 23.14
C PHE A 404 -8.43 -8.24 23.42
N THR A 405 -8.84 -9.35 22.83
CA THR A 405 -8.01 -10.56 22.80
C THR A 405 -7.00 -10.45 21.67
N TRP A 406 -5.72 -10.27 22.00
CA TRP A 406 -4.66 -10.20 20.99
C TRP A 406 -4.36 -11.57 20.37
N VAL A 407 -4.36 -11.63 19.04
CA VAL A 407 -4.04 -12.83 18.25
C VAL A 407 -3.02 -12.45 17.19
N ARG A 408 -1.98 -13.27 16.99
CA ARG A 408 -1.03 -13.10 15.88
C ARG A 408 -1.20 -14.21 14.87
N THR A 409 -1.04 -13.90 13.59
CA THR A 409 -1.18 -14.92 12.53
C THR A 409 -0.01 -15.90 12.47
N ASP A 410 1.16 -15.52 13.01
CA ASP A 410 2.37 -16.34 13.10
C ASP A 410 2.48 -17.15 14.40
N GLU A 411 1.58 -16.93 15.36
CA GLU A 411 1.54 -17.65 16.65
C GLU A 411 0.14 -18.24 16.87
N GLY A 412 0.04 -19.58 16.90
CA GLY A 412 -1.23 -20.26 17.15
C GLY A 412 -1.99 -20.64 15.89
N VAL A 413 -3.24 -20.15 15.75
CA VAL A 413 -4.13 -20.55 14.66
C VAL A 413 -3.67 -19.91 13.35
N LYS A 414 -3.24 -20.76 12.41
CA LYS A 414 -2.95 -20.34 11.05
C LYS A 414 -4.24 -19.88 10.37
N ASP A 415 -4.19 -18.72 9.74
CA ASP A 415 -5.32 -18.06 9.07
C ASP A 415 -6.55 -17.88 9.99
N PRO A 416 -6.47 -17.06 11.06
CA PRO A 416 -7.59 -16.86 11.99
C PRO A 416 -8.90 -16.51 11.28
N GLU A 417 -9.98 -17.15 11.74
CA GLU A 417 -11.33 -16.96 11.21
C GLU A 417 -12.22 -16.23 12.23
N ILE A 418 -13.05 -15.30 11.76
CA ILE A 418 -14.10 -14.65 12.56
C ILE A 418 -15.46 -14.90 11.88
N ILE A 419 -16.41 -15.50 12.59
CA ILE A 419 -17.77 -15.80 12.09
C ILE A 419 -18.73 -14.71 12.59
N LEU A 420 -19.25 -13.85 11.70
CA LEU A 420 -19.93 -12.61 12.08
C LEU A 420 -21.42 -12.71 12.36
#